data_AF-A0A2E7DCV8-F1
#
_entry.id   AF-A0A2E7DCV8-F1
#
_cell.length_a   1.000
_cell.length_b   1.000
_cell.length_c   1.000
_cell.angle_alpha   90.00
_cell.angle_beta   90.00
_cell.angle_gamma   90.00
#
_symmetry.space_group_name_H-M   'P 1'
#
loop_
_entity.id
_entity.type
_entity.pdbx_description
1 polymer ?
#
loop_
_entity_poly.entity_id
_entity_poly.type
_entity_poly.pdbx_seq_one_letter_code
_entity_poly.pdbx_strand_id
1 'polypeptide(L)'
;MAKIRQTPITGPIAGEAATVDANKRTLQLNKACMSDLCHTAEILDSNPLSTEVLRPEDFDLPTTTAFIASVHQILLYETGFSIIKRLPVERMSPECTIQF
;
A
#
# COMPACT_ATOMS: atom_id res chain seq x y z
N MET A 1 -24.92 -28.25 2.91
CA MET A 1 -25.63 -27.46 1.88
C MET A 1 -25.03 -26.07 1.84
N ALA A 2 -24.70 -25.55 0.65
CA ALA A 2 -24.21 -24.17 0.49
C ALA A 2 -25.37 -23.18 0.69
N LYS A 3 -25.11 -22.05 1.38
CA LYS A 3 -26.06 -20.95 1.51
C LYS A 3 -25.79 -19.93 0.40
N ILE A 4 -26.72 -19.78 -0.53
CA ILE A 4 -26.63 -18.82 -1.64
C ILE A 4 -27.32 -17.51 -1.24
N ARG A 5 -26.62 -16.38 -1.37
CA ARG A 5 -27.16 -15.06 -1.06
C ARG A 5 -28.13 -14.61 -2.16
N GLN A 6 -29.31 -14.13 -1.76
CA GLN A 6 -30.39 -13.71 -2.68
C GLN A 6 -30.55 -12.19 -2.78
N THR A 7 -29.86 -11.42 -1.94
CA THR A 7 -29.90 -9.94 -1.96
C THR A 7 -28.64 -9.37 -2.63
N PRO A 8 -28.72 -8.19 -3.28
CA PRO A 8 -27.55 -7.52 -3.87
C PRO A 8 -26.55 -7.07 -2.82
N ILE A 9 -25.24 -7.10 -3.13
CA ILE A 9 -24.21 -6.48 -2.27
C ILE A 9 -24.35 -4.97 -2.45
N THR A 10 -24.36 -4.23 -1.35
CA THR A 10 -24.51 -2.77 -1.36
C THR A 10 -23.36 -2.14 -0.57
N GLY A 11 -23.16 -0.83 -0.75
CA GLY A 11 -22.11 -0.06 -0.09
C GLY A 11 -20.92 0.28 -1.01
N PRO A 12 -19.90 0.99 -0.50
CA PRO A 12 -18.80 1.52 -1.30
C PRO A 12 -18.01 0.47 -2.10
N ILE A 13 -17.90 -0.75 -1.58
CA ILE A 13 -17.19 -1.87 -2.22
C ILE A 13 -17.94 -2.42 -3.44
N ALA A 14 -19.26 -2.22 -3.51
CA ALA A 14 -20.09 -2.58 -4.66
C ALA A 14 -20.22 -1.43 -5.68
N GLY A 15 -19.26 -0.49 -5.68
CA GLY A 15 -19.26 0.67 -6.56
C GLY A 15 -19.12 0.29 -8.04
N GLU A 16 -19.91 0.95 -8.88
CA GLU A 16 -19.83 0.86 -10.34
C GLU A 16 -18.88 1.94 -10.88
N ALA A 17 -18.29 1.77 -12.06
CA ALA A 17 -17.36 2.75 -12.62
C ALA A 17 -17.88 4.20 -12.62
N ALA A 18 -19.20 4.40 -12.77
CA ALA A 18 -19.84 5.72 -12.76
C ALA A 18 -19.97 6.35 -11.36
N THR A 19 -19.97 5.57 -10.29
CA THR A 19 -20.16 6.03 -8.90
C THR A 19 -18.85 6.18 -8.13
N VAL A 20 -17.74 6.01 -8.84
CA VAL A 20 -16.40 5.99 -8.32
C VAL A 20 -15.75 7.36 -8.37
N ASP A 21 -15.31 7.85 -7.21
CA ASP A 21 -14.45 9.02 -7.14
C ASP A 21 -12.98 8.60 -7.30
N ALA A 22 -12.39 8.95 -8.45
CA ALA A 22 -10.99 8.66 -8.74
C ALA A 22 -10.02 9.36 -7.77
N ASN A 23 -10.41 10.50 -7.19
CA ASN A 23 -9.58 11.24 -6.24
C ASN A 23 -9.50 10.56 -4.88
N LYS A 24 -10.56 9.86 -4.46
CA LYS A 24 -10.57 9.09 -3.21
C LYS A 24 -9.75 7.81 -3.28
N ARG A 25 -9.52 7.29 -4.49
CA ARG A 25 -8.77 6.06 -4.73
C ARG A 25 -7.28 6.26 -4.87
N THR A 26 -6.85 7.49 -5.08
CA THR A 26 -5.47 7.79 -5.44
C THR A 26 -4.78 8.47 -4.29
N LEU A 27 -3.86 7.76 -3.65
CA LEU A 27 -3.05 8.30 -2.57
C LEU A 27 -1.68 8.73 -3.10
N GLN A 28 -1.17 9.84 -2.58
CA GLN A 28 0.18 10.29 -2.84
C GLN A 28 0.99 10.18 -1.57
N LEU A 29 2.20 9.63 -1.69
CA LEU A 29 3.16 9.60 -0.61
C LEU A 29 3.64 11.03 -0.34
N ASN A 30 3.57 11.45 0.92
CA ASN A 30 4.11 12.73 1.33
C ASN A 30 5.64 12.65 1.48
N LYS A 31 6.29 13.80 1.68
CA LYS A 31 7.76 13.87 1.81
C LYS A 31 8.31 13.04 2.98
N ALA A 32 7.55 12.91 4.07
CA ALA A 32 7.96 12.14 5.23
C ALA A 32 7.92 10.63 4.94
N CYS A 33 6.85 10.12 4.31
CA CYS A 33 6.81 8.72 3.82
C CYS A 33 7.94 8.43 2.83
N MET A 34 8.23 9.39 1.94
CA MET A 34 9.39 9.26 1.03
C MET A 34 10.71 9.15 1.78
N SER A 35 10.88 9.93 2.85
CA SER A 35 12.08 9.89 3.69
C SER A 35 12.23 8.54 4.38
N ASP A 36 11.16 8.04 5.00
CA ASP A 36 11.11 6.72 5.65
C ASP A 36 11.57 5.62 4.66
N LEU A 37 10.96 5.59 3.46
CA LEU A 37 11.25 4.58 2.44
C LEU A 37 12.68 4.66 1.91
N CYS A 38 13.20 5.87 1.66
CA CYS A 38 14.58 6.04 1.21
C CYS A 38 15.58 5.61 2.29
N HIS A 39 15.32 5.94 3.56
CA HIS A 39 16.18 5.54 4.66
C HIS A 39 16.23 4.02 4.84
N THR A 40 15.08 3.34 4.76
CA THR A 40 15.04 1.88 4.80
C THR A 40 15.79 1.24 3.62
N ALA A 41 15.69 1.82 2.42
CA ALA A 41 16.47 1.35 1.28
C ALA A 41 17.99 1.46 1.52
N GLU A 42 18.47 2.56 2.10
CA GLU A 42 19.90 2.72 2.44
C GLU A 42 20.39 1.65 3.44
N ILE A 43 19.55 1.27 4.41
CA ILE A 43 19.86 0.21 5.38
C ILE A 43 19.98 -1.15 4.69
N LEU A 44 19.02 -1.47 3.82
CA LEU A 44 18.97 -2.73 3.07
C LEU A 44 20.10 -2.83 2.04
N ASP A 45 20.47 -1.73 1.38
CA ASP A 45 21.63 -1.67 0.49
C ASP A 45 22.93 -1.97 1.23
N SER A 46 23.05 -1.48 2.46
CA SER A 46 24.22 -1.74 3.30
C SER A 46 24.22 -3.14 3.90
N ASN A 47 23.05 -3.79 3.99
CA ASN A 47 22.84 -5.08 4.65
C ASN A 47 21.82 -5.91 3.84
N PRO A 48 22.22 -6.45 2.68
CA PRO A 48 21.29 -7.18 1.82
C PRO A 48 20.78 -8.43 2.54
N LEU A 49 19.47 -8.50 2.70
CA LEU A 49 18.76 -9.60 3.35
C LEU A 49 17.71 -10.16 2.38
N SER A 50 17.44 -11.46 2.49
CA SER A 50 16.36 -12.09 1.73
C SER A 50 15.01 -11.57 2.20
N THR A 51 14.09 -11.33 1.26
CA THR A 51 12.75 -10.77 1.56
C THR A 51 11.98 -11.58 2.61
N GLU A 52 12.20 -12.90 2.68
CA GLU A 52 11.52 -13.81 3.60
C GLU A 52 11.84 -13.55 5.08
N VAL A 53 12.98 -12.91 5.37
CA VAL A 53 13.40 -12.57 6.73
C VAL A 53 13.11 -11.11 7.09
N LEU A 54 12.58 -10.31 6.16
CA LEU A 54 12.24 -8.91 6.39
C LEU A 54 10.84 -8.78 6.98
N ARG A 55 10.73 -8.00 8.07
CA ARG A 55 9.43 -7.57 8.60
C ARG A 55 9.36 -6.05 8.71
N PRO A 56 8.21 -5.41 8.44
CA PRO A 56 8.06 -3.96 8.62
C PRO A 56 8.41 -3.49 10.04
N GLU A 57 8.12 -4.30 11.06
CA GLU A 57 8.45 -4.00 12.46
C GLU A 57 9.95 -3.93 12.78
N ASP A 58 10.82 -4.42 11.88
CA ASP A 58 12.28 -4.33 12.04
C ASP A 58 12.86 -2.97 11.61
N PHE A 59 12.02 -2.08 11.04
CA PHE A 59 12.44 -0.78 10.49
C PHE A 59 11.66 0.39 11.12
N ASP A 60 12.33 1.54 11.26
CA ASP A 60 11.67 2.77 11.70
C ASP A 60 10.92 3.43 10.53
N LEU A 61 9.64 3.07 10.41
CA LEU A 61 8.75 3.48 9.31
C LEU A 61 7.46 4.17 9.82
N PRO A 62 7.52 5.17 10.71
CA PRO A 62 6.34 5.67 11.41
C PRO A 62 5.33 6.34 10.47
N THR A 63 5.82 7.11 9.50
CA THR A 63 4.96 7.81 8.53
C THR A 63 4.42 6.84 7.50
N THR A 64 5.27 5.95 6.99
CA THR A 64 4.87 4.91 6.05
C THR A 64 3.84 3.95 6.66
N THR A 65 4.00 3.57 7.93
CA THR A 65 3.05 2.73 8.66
C THR A 65 1.69 3.41 8.80
N ALA A 66 1.67 4.71 9.17
CA ALA A 66 0.43 5.48 9.22
C ALA A 66 -0.24 5.63 7.84
N PHE A 67 0.54 5.80 6.78
CA PHE A 67 0.06 5.83 5.41
C PHE A 67 -0.57 4.49 4.99
N ILE A 68 0.09 3.37 5.27
CA ILE A 68 -0.44 2.03 4.98
C ILE A 68 -1.69 1.73 5.82
N ALA A 69 -1.76 2.20 7.07
CA ALA A 69 -2.98 2.09 7.87
C ALA A 69 -4.17 2.82 7.19
N SER A 70 -3.92 3.98 6.58
CA SER A 70 -4.92 4.72 5.80
C SER A 70 -5.33 3.96 4.53
N VAL A 71 -4.38 3.34 3.84
CA VAL A 71 -4.66 2.44 2.70
C VAL A 71 -5.55 1.27 3.16
N HIS A 72 -5.22 0.64 4.28
CA HIS A 72 -5.96 -0.51 4.82
C HIS A 72 -7.42 -0.16 5.15
N GLN A 73 -7.69 1.05 5.64
CA GLN A 73 -9.06 1.54 5.85
C GLN A 73 -9.85 1.58 4.53
N ILE A 74 -9.25 2.07 3.44
CA ILE A 74 -9.89 2.10 2.12
C ILE A 74 -10.15 0.69 1.60
N LEU A 75 -9.20 -0.23 1.80
CA LEU A 75 -9.33 -1.62 1.36
C LEU A 75 -10.45 -2.37 2.09
N LEU A 76 -10.64 -2.12 3.38
CA LEU A 76 -11.64 -2.84 4.18
C LEU A 76 -13.03 -2.21 4.16
N TYR A 77 -13.11 -0.88 4.12
CA TYR A 77 -14.36 -0.18 4.41
C TYR A 77 -14.85 0.71 3.25
N GLU A 78 -14.00 0.99 2.26
CA GLU A 78 -14.38 1.78 1.10
C GLU A 78 -14.41 0.94 -0.17
N THR A 79 -13.60 1.29 -1.17
CA THR A 79 -13.71 0.77 -2.53
C THR A 79 -13.06 -0.58 -2.73
N GLY A 80 -12.43 -1.16 -1.70
CA GLY A 80 -11.75 -2.45 -1.80
C GLY A 80 -10.40 -2.41 -2.52
N PHE A 81 -10.01 -1.24 -3.04
CA PHE A 81 -8.71 -1.02 -3.68
C PHE A 81 -8.28 0.44 -3.58
N SER A 82 -6.97 0.68 -3.69
CA SER A 82 -6.33 2.00 -3.70
C SER A 82 -5.14 1.99 -4.65
N ILE A 83 -4.84 3.15 -5.24
CA ILE A 83 -3.69 3.38 -6.12
C ILE A 83 -2.72 4.32 -5.40
N ILE A 84 -1.50 3.84 -5.15
CA ILE A 84 -0.43 4.66 -4.61
C ILE A 84 0.35 5.25 -5.80
N LYS A 85 0.35 6.58 -5.93
CA LYS A 85 1.08 7.26 -6.99
C LYS A 85 2.56 7.42 -6.63
N ARG A 86 3.42 7.17 -7.63
CA ARG A 86 4.86 7.50 -7.65
C ARG A 86 5.62 6.88 -6.48
N LEU A 87 5.62 5.55 -6.39
CA LEU A 87 6.60 4.86 -5.57
C LEU A 87 8.00 5.15 -6.10
N PRO A 88 8.99 5.44 -5.24
CA PRO A 88 10.33 5.87 -5.65
C PRO A 88 11.22 4.69 -6.07
N VAL A 89 10.65 3.73 -6.80
CA VAL A 89 11.33 2.48 -7.20
C VAL A 89 12.56 2.79 -8.07
N GLU A 90 12.48 3.82 -8.92
CA GLU A 90 13.57 4.22 -9.80
C GLU A 90 14.76 4.84 -9.05
N ARG A 91 14.59 5.16 -7.77
CA ARG A 91 15.63 5.72 -6.90
C ARG A 91 16.25 4.67 -5.98
N MET A 92 15.78 3.43 -6.05
CA MET A 92 16.20 2.32 -5.20
C MET A 92 17.01 1.33 -6.02
N SER A 93 17.91 0.61 -5.35
CA SER A 93 18.65 -0.48 -5.96
C SER A 93 17.73 -1.66 -6.33
N PRO A 94 18.15 -2.55 -7.26
CA PRO A 94 17.45 -3.81 -7.50
C PRO A 94 17.29 -4.66 -6.23
N GLU A 95 18.27 -4.63 -5.33
CA GLU A 95 18.27 -5.39 -4.09
C GLU A 95 17.18 -4.90 -3.12
N CYS A 96 16.83 -3.62 -3.18
CA CYS A 96 15.76 -3.00 -2.42
C CYS A 96 14.39 -3.04 -3.10
N THR A 97 14.28 -3.63 -4.30
CA THR A 97 13.03 -3.64 -5.08
C THR A 97 12.67 -5.05 -5.54
N ILE A 98 11.41 -5.44 -5.36
CA ILE A 98 10.92 -6.72 -5.88
C ILE A 98 10.32 -6.45 -7.26
N GLN A 99 11.03 -6.86 -8.31
CA GLN A 99 10.54 -6.80 -9.68
C GLN A 99 9.74 -8.08 -9.99
N PHE A 100 8.49 -7.91 -10.44
CA PHE A 100 7.60 -9.00 -10.88
C PHE A 100 7.58 -9.11 -12.39
#